data_AF-R8B0N8-F1
#
_entry.id   AF-R8B0N8-F1
#
_cell.length_a   1.000
_cell.length_b   1.000
_cell.length_c   1.000
_cell.angle_alpha   90.00
_cell.angle_beta   90.00
_cell.angle_gamma   90.00
#
_symmetry.space_group_name_H-M   'P 1'
#
loop_
_entity.id
_entity.type
_entity.pdbx_description
1 polymer ?
#
loop_
_entity_poly.entity_id
_entity_poly.type
_entity_poly.pdbx_seq_one_letter_code
_entity_poly.pdbx_strand_id
1 'polypeptide(L)'
;MDNNLHSPQDRDDARVVKLDHHDSVRSHVREQVRSEVERLEHRIETLRLVRAPHAAIMISAYERMLDRKKGFLKNWGLRDGNGY
;
A
#
# COMPACT_ATOMS: atom_id res chain seq x y z
N MET A 1 19.07 -20.02 -57.54
CA MET A 1 19.69 -18.86 -56.90
C MET A 1 18.75 -17.68 -57.18
N ASP A 2 17.98 -17.06 -56.28
CA ASP A 2 18.02 -17.02 -54.81
C ASP A 2 16.66 -16.60 -54.23
N ASN A 3 16.26 -17.31 -53.17
CA ASN A 3 15.53 -16.93 -51.96
C ASN A 3 14.35 -15.94 -51.96
N ASN A 4 13.20 -16.55 -51.64
CA ASN A 4 12.16 -16.09 -50.73
C ASN A 4 12.66 -15.16 -49.60
N LEU A 5 12.03 -14.00 -49.42
CA LEU A 5 11.88 -13.35 -48.11
C LEU A 5 10.58 -12.53 -48.07
N HIS A 6 9.51 -13.18 -47.64
CA HIS A 6 8.46 -12.52 -46.86
C HIS A 6 9.09 -11.99 -45.57
N SER A 7 9.09 -10.68 -45.38
CA SER A 7 9.30 -10.08 -44.05
C SER A 7 8.30 -8.95 -43.81
N PRO A 8 7.10 -9.25 -43.30
CA PRO A 8 6.40 -8.34 -42.41
C PRO A 8 6.92 -8.64 -40.99
N GLN A 9 8.16 -8.28 -40.71
CA GLN A 9 8.73 -8.35 -39.35
C GLN A 9 9.23 -6.95 -39.04
N ASP A 10 8.31 -6.07 -38.66
CA ASP A 10 8.57 -4.90 -37.84
C ASP A 10 7.23 -4.19 -37.68
N ARG A 11 6.63 -4.32 -36.49
CA ARG A 11 5.66 -3.39 -35.84
C ARG A 11 4.73 -4.03 -34.83
N ASP A 12 4.95 -5.28 -34.46
CA ASP A 12 4.43 -5.79 -33.19
C ASP A 12 5.53 -5.73 -32.12
N ASP A 13 6.09 -4.53 -31.92
CA ASP A 13 6.44 -4.11 -30.57
C ASP A 13 5.11 -3.98 -29.81
N ALA A 14 4.55 -5.14 -29.47
CA ALA A 14 3.55 -5.28 -28.45
C ALA A 14 4.14 -4.59 -27.24
N ARG A 15 3.71 -3.35 -26.99
CA ARG A 15 4.03 -2.60 -25.78
C ARG A 15 3.65 -3.53 -24.64
N VAL A 16 4.64 -4.23 -24.08
CA VAL A 16 4.44 -5.07 -22.90
C VAL A 16 4.16 -4.10 -21.79
N VAL A 17 2.88 -3.74 -21.63
CA VAL A 17 2.40 -2.91 -20.54
C VAL A 17 2.61 -3.76 -19.29
N LYS A 18 3.72 -3.52 -18.59
CA LYS A 18 4.01 -4.13 -17.28
C LYS A 18 3.02 -3.56 -16.25
N LEU A 19 1.82 -4.11 -16.22
CA LEU A 19 0.78 -3.83 -15.22
C LEU A 19 1.20 -4.27 -13.81
N ASP A 20 2.24 -5.10 -13.68
CA ASP A 20 2.75 -5.59 -12.39
C ASP A 20 3.68 -4.60 -11.65
N HIS A 21 4.01 -3.44 -12.25
CA HIS A 21 4.90 -2.44 -11.63
C HIS A 21 4.15 -1.17 -11.24
N HIS A 22 3.19 -1.34 -10.33
CA HIS A 22 2.51 -0.21 -9.69
C HIS A 22 3.24 0.25 -8.43
N ASP A 23 4.57 0.42 -8.48
CA ASP A 23 5.35 0.85 -7.31
C ASP A 23 4.92 2.23 -6.79
N SER A 24 4.43 3.10 -7.68
CA SER A 24 3.81 4.37 -7.30
C SER A 24 2.53 4.18 -6.48
N VAL A 25 1.67 3.23 -6.86
CA VAL A 25 0.45 2.91 -6.10
C VAL A 25 0.81 2.26 -4.77
N ARG A 26 1.77 1.34 -4.75
CA ARG A 26 2.22 0.65 -3.52
C ARG A 26 2.81 1.65 -2.52
N SER A 27 3.69 2.52 -2.98
CA SER A 27 4.29 3.58 -2.16
C SER A 27 3.23 4.58 -1.67
N HIS A 28 2.29 4.98 -2.54
CA HIS A 28 1.20 5.86 -2.16
C HIS A 28 0.29 5.25 -1.08
N VAL A 29 -0.12 3.99 -1.26
CA VAL A 29 -0.93 3.27 -0.27
C VAL A 29 -0.18 3.13 1.04
N ARG A 30 1.11 2.78 1.00
CA ARG A 30 1.95 2.69 2.20
C ARG A 30 2.03 4.01 2.95
N GLU A 31 2.26 5.11 2.23
CA GLU A 31 2.34 6.44 2.82
C GLU A 31 0.99 6.89 3.41
N GLN A 32 -0.11 6.64 2.71
CA GLN A 32 -1.44 6.93 3.24
C GLN A 32 -1.74 6.14 4.51
N VAL A 33 -1.44 4.84 4.55
CA VAL A 33 -1.66 4.03 5.74
C VAL A 33 -0.77 4.50 6.89
N ARG A 34 0.46 4.92 6.61
CA ARG A 34 1.37 5.51 7.62
C ARG A 34 0.83 6.81 8.20
N SER A 35 0.47 7.77 7.35
CA SER A 35 -0.11 9.06 7.77
C SER A 35 -1.38 8.85 8.60
N GLU A 36 -2.20 7.87 8.23
CA GLU A 36 -3.40 7.49 8.97
C GLU A 36 -3.08 6.90 10.35
N VAL A 37 -2.04 6.07 10.46
CA VAL A 37 -1.55 5.55 11.75
C VAL A 37 -1.13 6.70 12.65
N GLU A 38 -0.31 7.63 12.14
CA GLU A 38 0.16 8.79 12.90
C GLU A 38 -1.02 9.67 13.38
N ARG A 39 -2.03 9.88 12.52
CA ARG A 39 -3.24 10.63 12.89
C ARG A 39 -4.04 9.94 14.00
N LEU A 40 -4.18 8.61 13.94
CA LEU A 40 -4.89 7.84 14.97
C LEU A 40 -4.15 7.87 16.31
N GLU A 41 -2.82 7.76 16.31
CA GLU A 41 -1.99 7.87 17.51
C GLU A 41 -2.17 9.24 18.17
N HIS A 42 -2.07 10.31 17.38
CA HIS A 42 -2.28 11.67 17.89
C HIS A 42 -3.69 11.87 18.47
N ARG A 43 -4.72 11.30 17.83
CA ARG A 43 -6.10 11.37 18.30
C ARG A 43 -6.28 10.62 19.63
N ILE A 44 -5.69 9.44 19.77
CA ILE A 44 -5.71 8.67 21.02
C ILE A 44 -5.04 9.47 22.14
N GLU A 45 -3.90 10.09 21.88
CA GLU A 45 -3.19 10.91 22.86
C GLU A 45 -4.05 12.07 23.34
N THR A 46 -4.68 12.80 22.41
CA THR A 46 -5.60 13.88 22.76
C THR A 46 -6.77 13.38 23.61
N LEU A 47 -7.36 12.22 23.28
CA LEU A 47 -8.46 11.66 24.05
C LEU A 47 -8.05 11.24 25.46
N ARG A 48 -6.82 10.76 25.65
CA ARG A 48 -6.27 10.43 26.97
C ARG A 48 -6.10 11.69 27.82
N LEU A 49 -5.70 12.81 27.21
CA LEU A 49 -5.54 14.10 27.89
C LEU A 49 -6.88 14.74 28.28
N VAL A 50 -7.88 14.69 27.40
CA VAL A 50 -9.20 15.32 27.64
C VAL A 50 -10.00 14.61 28.73
N ARG A 51 -9.72 13.31 29.01
CA ARG A 51 -10.37 12.50 30.06
C ARG A 51 -11.91 12.54 30.02
N ALA A 52 -12.49 12.65 28.82
CA ALA A 52 -13.95 12.67 28.66
C ALA A 52 -14.58 11.31 29.03
N PRO A 53 -15.83 11.27 29.52
CA PRO A 53 -16.50 10.02 29.93
C PRO A 53 -16.56 8.94 28.83
N HIS A 54 -16.69 9.36 27.57
CA HIS A 54 -16.78 8.48 26.41
C HIS A 54 -15.41 8.21 25.74
N ALA A 55 -14.31 8.76 26.28
CA ALA A 55 -12.98 8.63 25.69
C ALA A 55 -12.50 7.17 25.65
N ALA A 56 -12.77 6.37 26.69
CA ALA A 56 -12.33 4.98 26.76
C ALA A 56 -12.85 4.12 25.59
N ILE A 57 -14.12 4.33 25.20
CA ILE A 57 -14.75 3.61 24.07
C ILE A 57 -14.11 4.04 22.75
N MET A 58 -13.90 5.35 22.55
CA MET A 58 -13.26 5.87 21.34
C MET A 58 -11.80 5.43 21.22
N ILE A 59 -11.04 5.47 22.33
CA ILE A 59 -9.66 4.98 22.39
C ILE A 59 -9.64 3.51 21.99
N SER A 60 -10.48 2.66 22.58
CA SER A 60 -10.57 1.23 22.23
C SER A 60 -10.95 0.98 20.77
N ALA A 61 -11.76 1.87 20.17
CA ALA A 61 -12.09 1.78 18.75
C ALA A 61 -10.88 2.16 17.87
N TYR A 62 -10.17 3.24 18.21
CA TYR A 62 -9.00 3.68 17.46
C TYR A 62 -7.80 2.76 17.61
N GLU A 63 -7.58 2.17 18.79
CA GLU A 63 -6.54 1.16 19.01
C GLU A 63 -6.78 -0.07 18.11
N ARG A 64 -8.03 -0.55 17.99
CA ARG A 64 -8.36 -1.63 17.04
C ARG A 64 -8.11 -1.25 15.58
N MET A 65 -8.36 0.01 15.20
CA MET A 65 -8.03 0.49 13.85
C MET A 65 -6.51 0.56 13.63
N LEU A 66 -5.77 1.00 14.65
CA LEU A 66 -4.33 1.07 14.65
C LEU A 66 -3.70 -0.32 14.45
N ASP A 67 -4.16 -1.32 15.21
CA ASP A 67 -3.67 -2.69 15.11
C ASP A 67 -3.85 -3.26 13.71
N ARG A 68 -5.01 -3.01 13.09
CA ARG A 68 -5.29 -3.43 11.72
C ARG A 68 -4.35 -2.75 10.72
N LYS A 69 -4.10 -1.45 10.87
CA LYS A 69 -3.24 -0.68 9.96
C LYS A 69 -1.76 -1.02 10.12
N LYS A 70 -1.28 -1.16 11.36
CA LYS A 70 0.07 -1.63 11.66
C LYS A 70 0.28 -3.07 11.19
N GLY A 71 -0.70 -3.94 11.41
CA GLY A 71 -0.71 -5.31 10.90
C GLY A 71 -0.67 -5.36 9.37
N PHE A 72 -1.45 -4.49 8.70
CA PHE A 72 -1.40 -4.34 7.25
C PHE A 72 0.01 -3.95 6.78
N LEU A 73 0.62 -2.90 7.35
CA LEU A 73 1.98 -2.47 6.97
C LEU A 73 3.04 -3.56 7.21
N LYS A 74 2.94 -4.29 8.33
CA LYS A 74 3.85 -5.41 8.65
C LYS A 74 3.74 -6.54 7.64
N ASN A 75 2.51 -6.97 7.33
CA ASN A 75 2.26 -8.05 6.38
C ASN A 75 2.55 -7.62 4.94
N TRP A 76 2.37 -6.34 4.63
CA TRP A 76 2.71 -5.76 3.33
C TRP A 76 4.23 -5.82 3.09
N GLY A 77 5.05 -5.41 4.07
CA GLY A 77 6.51 -5.53 3.96
C GLY A 77 7.02 -6.98 3.85
N LEU A 78 6.34 -7.95 4.47
CA LEU A 78 6.63 -9.37 4.32
C LEU A 78 6.28 -9.92 2.93
N ARG A 79 5.27 -9.36 2.27
CA ARG A 79 4.86 -9.73 0.91
C ARG A 79 5.77 -9.10 -0.16
N ASP A 80 6.35 -7.95 0.14
CA ASP A 80 7.29 -7.23 -0.73
C ASP A 80 8.70 -7.86 -0.72
N GLY A 81 9.09 -8.55 0.37
CA GLY A 81 10.40 -9.19 0.52
C GLY A 81 10.49 -10.67 0.10
N ASN A 82 9.40 -11.27 -0.38
CA ASN A 82 9.33 -12.70 -0.73
C ASN A 82 9.11 -12.97 -2.24
N GLY A 83 9.51 -12.01 -3.09
CA GLY A 83 9.57 -12.20 -4.53
C GLY A 83 10.94 -12.70 -4.96
N TYR A 84 10.98 -13.87 -5.59
CA TYR A 84 12.09 -14.37 -6.40
C TYR A 84 12.58 -13.33 -7.42
#